data_AF-A0A956S8Y5-F1
#
_entry.id   AF-A0A956S8Y5-F1
#
_cell.length_a   1.000
_cell.length_b   1.000
_cell.length_c   1.000
_cell.angle_alpha   90.00
_cell.angle_beta   90.00
_cell.angle_gamma   90.00
#
_symmetry.space_group_name_H-M   'P 1'
#
loop_
_entity.id
_entity.type
_entity.pdbx_description
1 polymer ?
#
loop_
_entity_poly.entity_id
_entity_poly.type
_entity_poly.pdbx_seq_one_letter_code
_entity_poly.pdbx_strand_id
1 'polypeptide(L)' 'MREIAAFLRAHRSFVILGHVDPDGDAIGSALGLAGMLRAEGRVARVALPGGVPDTYRFLPRTDEVG' A
#
# COMPACT_ATOMS: atom_id res chain seq x y z
N MET A 1 -11.36 14.25 -3.20
CA MET A 1 -11.17 13.16 -4.19
C MET A 1 -10.51 13.60 -5.49
N ARG A 2 -10.95 14.69 -6.15
CA ARG A 2 -10.35 15.13 -7.43
C ARG A 2 -8.86 15.49 -7.32
N GLU A 3 -8.45 16.17 -6.25
CA GLU A 3 -7.05 16.56 -6.03
C GLU A 3 -6.11 15.36 -5.84
N ILE A 4 -6.50 14.40 -4.99
CA ILE A 4 -5.74 13.15 -4.79
C ILE A 4 -5.61 12.38 -6.11
N ALA A 5 -6.71 12.25 -6.87
CA ALA A 5 -6.66 11.58 -8.17
C ALA A 5 -5.72 12.28 -9.16
N ALA A 6 -5.68 13.62 -9.17
CA ALA A 6 -4.75 14.39 -9.98
C ALA A 6 -3.29 14.16 -9.54
N PHE A 7 -3.03 14.16 -8.22
CA PHE A 7 -1.71 13.86 -7.67
C PHE A 7 -1.23 12.46 -8.07
N LEU A 8 -2.08 11.43 -7.90
CA LEU A 8 -1.72 10.05 -8.27
C LEU A 8 -1.44 9.90 -9.77
N ARG A 9 -2.17 10.62 -10.64
CA ARG A 9 -1.94 10.60 -12.10
C ARG A 9 -0.66 11.33 -12.52
N ALA A 10 -0.26 12.36 -11.78
CA ALA A 10 0.92 13.17 -12.08
C ALA A 10 2.25 12.48 -11.69
N HIS A 11 2.22 11.44 -10.86
CA HIS A 11 3.42 10.78 -10.33
C HIS A 11 3.51 9.31 -10.75
N ARG A 12 4.74 8.77 -10.78
CA ARG A 12 5.04 7.40 -11.25
C ARG A 12 5.61 6.47 -10.18
N SER A 13 6.09 7.01 -9.07
CA SER A 13 6.73 6.24 -7.99
C SER A 13 6.18 6.67 -6.64
N PHE A 14 5.79 5.70 -5.82
CA PHE A 14 5.12 5.93 -4.54
C PHE A 14 5.69 5.05 -3.43
N VAL A 15 5.73 5.62 -2.23
CA VAL A 15 5.86 4.88 -0.98
C VAL A 15 4.57 5.10 -0.20
N ILE A 16 3.94 4.00 0.20
CA ILE A 16 2.71 3.99 0.98
C ILE A 16 3.08 3.56 2.39
N LEU A 17 2.74 4.41 3.35
CA LEU A 17 3.06 4.24 4.76
C LEU A 17 1.78 3.98 5.57
N GLY A 18 1.93 3.34 6.72
CA GLY A 18 0.88 3.15 7.72
C GLY A 18 1.33 3.56 9.12
N HIS A 19 0.46 3.39 10.09
CA HIS A 19 0.78 3.60 11.51
C HIS A 19 1.61 2.44 12.08
N VAL A 20 2.13 2.64 13.30
CA VAL A 20 3.09 1.74 13.96
C VAL A 20 2.55 0.34 14.26
N ASP A 21 1.27 0.22 14.60
CA ASP A 21 0.60 -1.06 14.88
C ASP A 21 -0.47 -1.32 13.82
N PRO A 22 -0.09 -1.68 12.58
CA PRO A 22 -1.03 -1.75 11.46
C PRO A 22 -2.10 -2.81 11.69
N ASP A 23 -3.36 -2.41 11.52
CA ASP A 23 -4.49 -3.31 11.55
C ASP A 23 -4.85 -3.79 10.13
N GLY A 24 -5.91 -4.59 10.03
CA GLY A 24 -6.37 -5.13 8.76
C GLY A 24 -6.76 -4.04 7.75
N ASP A 25 -7.25 -2.89 8.20
CA ASP A 25 -7.59 -1.77 7.32
C ASP A 25 -6.32 -1.11 6.78
N ALA A 26 -5.34 -0.79 7.65
CA ALA A 26 -4.07 -0.21 7.23
C ALA A 26 -3.35 -1.09 6.20
N ILE A 27 -3.28 -2.40 6.45
CA ILE A 27 -2.62 -3.37 5.55
C ILE A 27 -3.40 -3.50 4.25
N GLY A 28 -4.71 -3.73 4.34
CA GLY A 28 -5.57 -3.92 3.17
C GLY A 28 -5.64 -2.69 2.27
N SER A 29 -5.82 -1.52 2.85
CA SER A 29 -5.87 -0.24 2.15
C SER A 29 -4.52 0.08 1.47
N ALA A 30 -3.40 -0.15 2.16
CA ALA A 30 -2.08 0.07 1.58
C ALA A 30 -1.78 -0.88 0.41
N LEU A 31 -2.06 -2.17 0.58
CA LEU A 31 -1.88 -3.18 -0.48
C LEU A 31 -2.83 -2.95 -1.66
N GLY A 32 -4.08 -2.57 -1.40
CA GLY A 32 -5.07 -2.26 -2.42
C GLY A 32 -4.65 -1.06 -3.28
N LEU A 33 -4.22 0.04 -2.63
CA LEU A 33 -3.71 1.21 -3.34
C LEU A 33 -2.45 0.88 -4.13
N ALA A 34 -1.50 0.15 -3.54
CA ALA A 34 -0.29 -0.29 -4.23
C ALA A 34 -0.62 -1.16 -5.45
N GLY A 35 -1.55 -2.10 -5.30
CA GLY A 35 -2.04 -2.97 -6.38
C GLY A 35 -2.62 -2.17 -7.54
N MET A 36 -3.51 -1.22 -7.25
CA MET A 36 -4.09 -0.33 -8.27
C MET A 36 -3.01 0.49 -9.00
N LEU A 37 -2.08 1.10 -8.27
CA LEU A 37 -0.99 1.88 -8.87
C LEU A 37 -0.11 1.02 -9.79
N ARG A 38 0.24 -0.20 -9.34
CA ARG A 38 1.05 -1.16 -10.09
C ARG A 38 0.34 -1.69 -11.33
N ALA A 39 -0.97 -1.93 -11.25
CA ALA A 39 -1.78 -2.33 -12.40
C ALA A 39 -1.79 -1.26 -13.53
N GLU A 40 -1.60 0.00 -13.17
CA GLU A 40 -1.43 1.11 -14.12
C GLU A 40 0.04 1.37 -14.53
N GLY A 41 0.96 0.43 -14.25
CA GLY A 41 2.37 0.49 -14.64
C GLY A 41 3.21 1.48 -13.81
N ARG A 42 2.78 1.81 -12.59
CA ARG A 42 3.54 2.67 -11.67
C ARG A 42 4.30 1.85 -10.64
N VAL A 43 5.37 2.43 -10.11
CA VAL A 43 6.11 1.85 -8.98
C VAL A 43 5.40 2.24 -7.69
N ALA A 44 5.06 1.26 -6.86
CA ALA A 44 4.51 1.50 -5.53
C ALA A 44 5.14 0.52 -4.55
N ARG A 45 5.63 0.99 -3.40
CA ARG A 45 6.13 0.18 -2.29
C ARG A 45 5.30 0.44 -1.05
N VAL A 46 4.97 -0.61 -0.32
CA VAL A 46 4.32 -0.51 0.99
C VAL A 46 5.39 -0.68 2.06
N ALA A 47 5.43 0.24 3.02
CA ALA A 47 6.31 0.14 4.18
C ALA A 47 5.49 0.32 5.46
N LEU A 48 5.43 -0.74 6.25
CA LEU A 48 4.69 -0.77 7.51
C LEU A 48 5.64 -1.08 8.66
N PRO A 49 5.77 -0.17 9.65
CA PRO A 49 6.56 -0.44 10.83
C PRO A 49 6.09 -1.74 11.51
N GLY A 50 7.03 -2.60 11.90
CA GLY A 50 6.70 -3.89 12.54
C GLY A 50 6.24 -4.99 11.57
N GLY A 51 6.07 -4.69 10.28
CA GLY A 51 5.66 -5.65 9.26
C GLY A 51 4.19 -6.04 9.35
N VAL A 52 3.84 -7.20 8.77
CA VAL A 52 2.47 -7.71 8.71
C VAL A 52 2.26 -8.74 9.83
N PRO A 53 1.32 -8.53 10.78
CA PRO A 53 0.92 -9.54 11.75
C PRO A 53 0.43 -10.84 11.11
N ASP A 54 0.70 -12.00 11.72
CA ASP A 54 0.39 -13.31 11.15
C ASP A 54 -1.08 -13.49 10.78
N THR A 55 -1.99 -12.94 11.59
CA THR A 55 -3.44 -12.92 11.34
C THR A 55 -3.82 -12.30 10.00
N TYR A 56 -2.98 -11.42 9.43
CA TYR A 56 -3.23 -10.74 8.16
C TYR A 56 -2.39 -11.27 7.00
N ARG A 57 -1.50 -12.25 7.22
CA ARG A 57 -0.64 -12.82 6.15
C ARG A 57 -1.41 -13.58 5.07
N PHE A 58 -2.68 -13.91 5.30
CA PHE A 58 -3.55 -14.45 4.26
C PHE A 58 -3.87 -13.44 3.16
N LEU A 59 -3.68 -12.13 3.42
CA LEU A 59 -3.88 -11.10 2.40
C LEU A 59 -2.81 -11.24 1.31
N PRO A 60 -3.20 -11.08 0.04
CA PRO A 60 -2.28 -11.22 -1.07
C PRO A 60 -1.19 -10.14 -0.99
N ARG A 61 0.04 -10.50 -1.38
CA ARG A 61 1.19 -9.58 -1.51
C ARG A 61 1.71 -9.00 -0.19
N THR A 62 1.37 -9.61 0.93
CA THR A 62 1.92 -9.24 2.25
C THR A 62 3.41 -9.54 2.38
N ASP A 63 3.95 -10.43 1.54
CA ASP A 63 5.38 -10.72 1.37
C ASP A 63 6.17 -9.56 0.75
N GLU A 64 5.49 -8.60 0.12
CA GLU A 64 6.11 -7.39 -0.47
C GLU A 64 6.20 -6.21 0.52
N VAL A 65 5.62 -6.35 1.72
CA VAL A 65 5.64 -5.31 2.77
C VAL A 65 6.99 -5.38 3.49
N GLY A 66 7.65 -4.23 3.61
CA GLY A 66 8.92 -4.10 4.35
C GLY A 66 8.96 -2.90 5.27
#